data_AF-A0A2V8MUI2-F1
#
_entry.id   AF-A0A2V8MUI2-F1
#
_cell.length_a   1.000
_cell.length_b   1.000
_cell.length_c   1.000
_cell.angle_alpha   90.00
_cell.angle_beta   90.00
_cell.angle_gamma   90.00
#
_symmetry.space_group_name_H-M   'P 1'
#
loop_
_entity.id
_entity.type
_entity.pdbx_description
1 polymer ?
#
loop_
_entity_poly.entity_id
_entity_poly.type
_entity_poly.pdbx_seq_one_letter_code
_entity_poly.pdbx_strand_id
1 'polypeptide(L)'
;MRKYSLRPPLQIILTALFLALLSIAAVSVDRLKAHVTWLADPAREGRHAGTAGAAAAAEYISAQLKQLGCDVQMQDFGGRRRNVVGKIGKAERYILL
;
A
#
# COMPACT_ATOMS: atom_id res chain seq x y z
N MET A 1 39.91 -30.45 2.29
CA MET A 1 38.56 -29.86 2.20
C MET A 1 38.65 -28.36 2.51
N ARG A 2 38.52 -27.49 1.50
CA ARG A 2 38.63 -26.03 1.65
C ARG A 2 37.31 -25.48 2.20
N LYS A 3 37.29 -25.04 3.47
CA LYS A 3 36.14 -24.32 4.04
C LYS A 3 36.14 -22.91 3.47
N TYR A 4 35.33 -22.65 2.44
CA TYR A 4 35.08 -21.28 1.97
C TYR A 4 34.23 -20.56 3.03
N SER A 5 34.87 -19.71 3.83
CA SER A 5 34.18 -18.76 4.69
C SER A 5 33.64 -17.63 3.80
N LEU A 6 32.38 -17.74 3.38
CA LEU A 6 31.66 -16.73 2.62
C LEU A 6 31.32 -15.56 3.55
N ARG A 7 32.31 -14.71 3.86
CA ARG A 7 32.03 -13.40 4.46
C ARG A 7 31.64 -12.46 3.33
N PRO A 8 30.40 -11.94 3.29
CA PRO A 8 30.04 -10.97 2.27
C PRO A 8 30.94 -9.74 2.40
N PRO A 9 31.40 -9.14 1.28
CA PRO A 9 32.21 -7.93 1.31
C PRO A 9 31.45 -6.82 2.03
N LEU A 10 32.18 -6.01 2.80
CA LEU A 10 31.62 -4.90 3.60
C LEU A 10 30.70 -3.99 2.79
N GLN A 11 31.00 -3.78 1.51
CA GLN A 11 30.19 -2.99 0.58
C GLN A 11 28.77 -3.54 0.40
N ILE A 12 28.60 -4.87 0.34
CA ILE A 12 27.28 -5.50 0.21
C ILE A 12 26.48 -5.29 1.50
N ILE A 13 27.12 -5.46 2.66
CA ILE A 13 26.48 -5.24 3.96
C ILE A 13 26.03 -3.77 4.08
N LEU A 14 26.90 -2.82 3.74
CA LEU A 14 26.59 -1.40 3.79
C LEU A 14 25.46 -1.02 2.83
N THR A 15 25.45 -1.57 1.61
CA THR A 15 24.40 -1.33 0.62
C THR A 15 23.05 -1.89 1.10
N ALA A 16 23.04 -3.11 1.63
CA ALA A 16 21.83 -3.72 2.17
C ALA A 16 21.29 -2.95 3.38
N LEU A 17 22.18 -2.52 4.29
CA LEU A 17 21.81 -1.72 5.44
C LEU A 17 21.23 -0.35 5.02
N PHE A 18 21.85 0.30 4.05
CA PHE A 18 21.38 1.57 3.50
C PHE A 18 19.99 1.45 2.86
N LEU A 19 19.76 0.41 2.04
CA LEU A 19 18.45 0.13 1.46
C LEU A 19 17.38 -0.17 2.52
N ALA A 20 17.74 -0.91 3.57
CA ALA A 20 16.84 -1.20 4.69
C ALA A 20 16.44 0.10 5.43
N LEU A 21 17.40 0.97 5.73
CA LEU A 21 17.16 2.26 6.37
C LEU A 21 16.27 3.18 5.51
N LEU A 22 16.53 3.26 4.20
CA LEU A 22 15.68 3.99 3.24
C LEU A 22 14.23 3.48 3.23
N SER A 23 14.06 2.15 3.28
CA SER A 23 12.73 1.52 3.25
C SER A 23 11.94 1.80 4.52
N ILE A 24 12.60 1.73 5.69
CA ILE A 24 11.98 2.05 6.99
C ILE A 24 11.60 3.53 7.04
N ALA A 25 12.47 4.43 6.55
CA ALA A 25 12.20 5.87 6.51
C ALA A 25 11.06 6.25 5.54
N ALA A 26 10.76 5.43 4.53
CA ALA A 26 9.68 5.69 3.60
C ALA A 26 8.28 5.57 4.23
N VAL A 27 8.12 4.72 5.25
CA VAL A 27 6.86 4.52 5.96
C VAL A 27 6.73 5.51 7.11
N SER A 28 5.74 6.39 7.04
CA SER A 28 5.46 7.37 8.09
C SER A 28 4.30 6.91 8.95
N VAL A 29 4.54 6.81 10.26
CA VAL A 29 3.51 6.48 11.26
C VAL A 29 2.37 7.51 11.23
N ASP A 30 2.71 8.79 11.10
CA ASP A 30 1.70 9.85 11.09
C ASP A 30 0.83 9.81 9.84
N ARG A 31 1.41 9.51 8.67
CA ARG A 31 0.61 9.29 7.45
C ARG A 31 -0.33 8.10 7.59
N LEU A 32 0.16 6.98 8.11
CA LEU A 32 -0.68 5.80 8.36
C LEU A 32 -1.81 6.11 9.33
N LYS A 33 -1.52 6.79 10.44
CA LYS A 33 -2.53 7.25 11.40
C LYS A 33 -3.56 8.16 10.74
N ALA A 34 -3.14 9.12 9.92
CA ALA A 34 -4.05 10.02 9.22
C ALA A 34 -5.04 9.26 8.32
N HIS A 35 -4.58 8.25 7.56
CA HIS A 35 -5.48 7.41 6.75
C HIS A 35 -6.47 6.63 7.61
N VAL A 36 -6.01 6.00 8.70
CA VAL A 36 -6.86 5.24 9.62
C VAL A 36 -7.88 6.15 10.30
N THR A 37 -7.45 7.31 10.80
CA THR A 37 -8.33 8.32 11.42
C THR A 37 -9.41 8.75 10.45
N TRP A 38 -9.06 9.09 9.20
CA TRP A 38 -10.05 9.49 8.20
C TRP A 38 -11.04 8.36 7.88
N LEU A 39 -10.55 7.12 7.71
CA LEU A 39 -11.39 5.97 7.36
C LEU A 39 -12.28 5.48 8.51
N ALA A 40 -11.92 5.79 9.76
CA ALA A 40 -12.65 5.44 10.96
C ALA A 40 -13.52 6.58 11.50
N ASP A 41 -13.46 7.76 10.88
CA ASP A 41 -14.20 8.94 11.33
C ASP A 41 -15.72 8.67 11.35
N PRO A 42 -16.41 8.91 12.47
CA PRO A 42 -17.87 8.76 12.58
C PRO A 42 -18.66 9.55 11.52
N ALA A 43 -18.11 10.62 10.96
CA ALA A 43 -18.70 11.37 9.85
C ALA A 43 -18.87 10.54 8.57
N ARG A 44 -18.30 9.32 8.49
CA ARG A 44 -18.52 8.36 7.41
C ARG A 44 -19.63 7.36 7.72
N GLU A 45 -20.24 7.38 8.91
CA GLU A 45 -21.35 6.52 9.33
C GLU A 45 -21.07 5.01 9.21
N GLY A 46 -19.80 4.62 9.20
CA GLY A 46 -19.34 3.24 9.01
C GLY A 46 -19.23 2.80 7.55
N ARG A 47 -18.62 1.63 7.33
CA ARG A 47 -18.21 1.15 5.99
C ARG A 47 -18.82 -0.20 5.60
N HIS A 48 -20.03 -0.47 6.08
CA HIS A 48 -20.75 -1.68 5.69
C HIS A 48 -20.99 -1.69 4.16
N ALA A 49 -20.94 -2.87 3.54
CA ALA A 49 -21.01 -2.97 2.09
C ALA A 49 -22.32 -2.39 1.55
N GLY A 50 -22.22 -1.50 0.56
CA GLY A 50 -23.38 -0.85 -0.06
C GLY A 50 -23.92 0.39 0.67
N THR A 51 -23.25 0.88 1.71
CA THR A 51 -23.59 2.17 2.36
C THR A 51 -22.89 3.36 1.70
N ALA A 52 -23.32 4.58 2.05
CA ALA A 52 -22.66 5.81 1.61
C ALA A 52 -21.20 5.90 2.14
N GLY A 53 -20.97 5.50 3.38
CA GLY A 53 -19.62 5.46 3.96
C GLY A 53 -18.67 4.49 3.27
N ALA A 54 -19.15 3.34 2.79
CA ALA A 54 -18.35 2.44 1.97
C ALA A 54 -17.98 3.06 0.61
N ALA A 55 -18.88 3.84 0.00
CA ALA A 55 -18.57 4.58 -1.22
C ALA A 55 -17.52 5.68 -0.98
N ALA A 56 -17.68 6.48 0.08
CA ALA A 56 -16.71 7.51 0.46
C ALA A 56 -15.33 6.93 0.77
N ALA A 57 -15.27 5.78 1.45
CA ALA A 57 -14.02 5.08 1.71
C ALA A 57 -13.33 4.62 0.43
N ALA A 58 -14.10 4.08 -0.52
CA ALA A 58 -13.57 3.63 -1.79
C ALA A 58 -13.03 4.80 -2.64
N GLU A 59 -13.74 5.93 -2.65
CA GLU A 59 -13.29 7.17 -3.31
C GLU A 59 -11.98 7.70 -2.70
N TYR A 60 -11.88 7.72 -1.38
CA TYR A 60 -10.67 8.13 -0.68
C TYR A 60 -9.48 7.24 -1.01
N ILE A 61 -9.63 5.91 -0.89
CA ILE A 61 -8.55 4.96 -1.19
C ILE A 61 -8.13 5.10 -2.66
N SER A 62 -9.09 5.24 -3.57
CA SER A 62 -8.82 5.48 -5.00
C SER A 62 -7.98 6.74 -5.22
N ALA A 63 -8.33 7.84 -4.55
CA ALA A 63 -7.57 9.09 -4.62
C ALA A 63 -6.15 8.94 -4.06
N GLN A 64 -5.98 8.27 -2.91
CA GLN A 64 -4.67 8.05 -2.30
C GLN A 64 -3.77 7.17 -3.19
N LEU A 65 -4.31 6.09 -3.78
CA LEU A 65 -3.56 5.24 -4.70
C LEU A 65 -3.17 5.98 -5.98
N LYS A 66 -4.05 6.82 -6.53
CA LYS A 66 -3.72 7.67 -7.69
C LYS A 66 -2.60 8.66 -7.37
N GLN A 67 -2.61 9.26 -6.18
CA GLN A 67 -1.53 10.16 -5.73
C GLN A 67 -0.17 9.44 -5.64
N LEU A 68 -0.17 8.14 -5.35
CA LEU A 68 1.02 7.29 -5.37
C LEU A 68 1.45 6.84 -6.78
N GLY A 69 0.70 7.22 -7.83
CA GLY A 69 0.98 6.86 -9.22
C GLY A 69 0.44 5.50 -9.64
N CYS A 70 -0.48 4.91 -8.86
CA CYS A 70 -1.16 3.68 -9.27
C CYS A 70 -2.18 3.96 -10.39
N ASP A 71 -2.27 3.01 -11.33
CA ASP A 71 -3.42 2.85 -12.22
C ASP A 71 -4.55 2.20 -11.40
N VAL A 72 -5.62 2.95 -11.14
CA VAL A 72 -6.67 2.53 -10.20
C VAL A 72 -7.95 2.18 -10.92
N GLN A 73 -8.45 0.97 -10.65
CA GLN A 73 -9.74 0.48 -11.09
C GLN A 73 -10.71 0.34 -9.91
N MET A 74 -11.92 0.86 -10.10
CA MET A 74 -13.07 0.57 -9.23
C MET A 74 -13.86 -0.56 -9.90
N GLN A 75 -13.93 -1.72 -9.27
CA GLN A 75 -14.64 -2.88 -9.81
C GLN A 75 -15.98 -3.02 -9.09
N ASP A 76 -17.07 -2.68 -9.76
CA ASP A 76 -18.43 -2.80 -9.21
C ASP A 76 -19.00 -4.21 -9.37
N PHE A 77 -19.79 -4.65 -8.38
CA PHE A 77 -20.45 -5.97 -8.35
C PHE A 77 -21.98 -5.88 -8.24
N GLY A 78 -22.56 -4.69 -8.43
CA GLY A 78 -23.96 -4.43 -8.12
C GLY A 78 -24.23 -4.22 -6.63
N GLY A 79 -25.46 -3.78 -6.30
CA GLY A 79 -25.86 -3.49 -4.92
C GLY A 79 -24.98 -2.45 -4.21
N ARG A 80 -24.38 -1.52 -4.99
CA ARG A 80 -23.42 -0.50 -4.51
C ARG A 80 -22.14 -1.06 -3.86
N ARG A 81 -21.75 -2.31 -4.17
CA ARG A 81 -20.49 -2.92 -3.70
C ARG A 81 -19.39 -2.77 -4.73
N ARG A 82 -18.16 -2.55 -4.27
CA ARG A 82 -16.97 -2.41 -5.13
C ARG A 82 -15.70 -2.93 -4.47
N ASN A 83 -14.74 -3.33 -5.30
CA ASN A 83 -13.33 -3.38 -4.93
C ASN A 83 -12.62 -2.12 -5.46
N VAL A 84 -11.55 -1.71 -4.77
CA VAL A 84 -10.59 -0.70 -5.26
C VAL A 84 -9.27 -1.42 -5.51
N VAL A 85 -8.82 -1.45 -6.76
CA VAL A 85 -7.59 -2.12 -7.16
C VAL A 85 -6.61 -1.08 -7.69
N GLY A 86 -5.48 -0.91 -7.03
CA GLY A 86 -4.37 -0.09 -7.50
C GLY A 86 -3.26 -0.95 -8.07
N LYS A 87 -2.87 -0.69 -9.32
CA LYS A 87 -1.78 -1.37 -10.01
C LYS A 87 -0.63 -0.40 -10.24
N ILE A 88 0.59 -0.80 -9.86
CA ILE A 88 1.81 -0.03 -10.13
C ILE A 88 2.79 -0.86 -10.95
N GLY A 89 3.42 -0.25 -11.94
CA GLY A 89 4.31 -0.92 -12.89
C GLY A 89 3.60 -1.57 -14.07
N LYS A 90 4.38 -2.29 -14.90
CA LYS A 90 3.94 -2.92 -16.16
C LYS A 90 4.40 -4.38 -16.30
N ALA A 91 4.73 -5.02 -15.19
CA ALA A 91 5.21 -6.41 -15.21
C ALA A 91 4.09 -7.39 -15.59
N GLU A 92 4.47 -8.58 -16.06
CA GLU A 92 3.53 -9.68 -16.32
C GLU A 92 3.04 -10.36 -15.04
N ARG A 93 3.81 -10.24 -13.94
CA ARG A 93 3.50 -10.83 -12.63
C ARG A 93 3.48 -9.76 -11.57
N TYR A 94 2.49 -9.82 -10.68
CA TYR A 94 2.29 -8.87 -9.59
C TYR A 94 2.39 -9.59 -8.25
N ILE A 95 2.91 -8.89 -7.25
CA ILE A 95 2.73 -9.25 -5.85
C ILE A 95 1.42 -8.61 -5.42
N LEU A 96 0.48 -9.43 -4.95
CA LEU A 96 -0.76 -8.93 -4.36
C LEU A 96 -0.52 -8.68 -2.88
N LEU A 97 -0.87 -7.48 -2.42
CA LEU A 97 -0.82 -7.06 -1.02
C LEU A 97 -2.23 -6.95 -0.46
#